data_AF-A0A1G5IVP1-F1
#
_entry.id   AF-A0A1G5IVP1-F1
#
_cell.length_a   1.000
_cell.length_b   1.000
_cell.length_c   1.000
_cell.angle_alpha   90.00
_cell.angle_beta   90.00
_cell.angle_gamma   90.00
#
_symmetry.space_group_name_H-M   'P 1'
#
loop_
_entity.id
_entity.type
_entity.pdbx_description
1 polymer ?
#
loop_
_entity_poly.entity_id
_entity_poly.type
_entity_poly.pdbx_seq_one_letter_code
_entity_poly.pdbx_strand_id
1 'polypeptide(L)' 'MSNKYLLERSLRAVWHPCTQMKQHEIVPLIPIARGEGAWLYDFDG' A
#
# COMPACT_ATOMS: atom_id res chain seq x y z
N MET A 1 -4.07 6.04 -10.88
CA MET A 1 -3.12 4.95 -10.54
C MET A 1 -3.94 3.82 -9.96
N SER A 2 -3.55 2.55 -10.13
CA SER A 2 -4.24 1.42 -9.50
C SER A 2 -3.52 0.94 -8.24
N ASN A 3 -4.26 0.25 -7.36
CA ASN A 3 -3.69 -0.39 -6.17
C ASN A 3 -2.50 -1.29 -6.52
N LYS A 4 -2.65 -2.13 -7.55
CA LYS A 4 -1.59 -3.03 -8.04
C LYS A 4 -0.32 -2.29 -8.46
N TYR A 5 -0.45 -1.21 -9.23
CA TYR A 5 0.71 -0.46 -9.70
C TYR A 5 1.50 0.15 -8.54
N LEU A 6 0.81 0.74 -7.56
CA LEU A 6 1.46 1.35 -6.40
C LEU A 6 2.12 0.31 -5.49
N LEU A 7 1.49 -0.85 -5.31
CA LEU A 7 2.06 -1.98 -4.59
C LEU A 7 3.40 -2.41 -5.20
N GLU A 8 3.42 -2.71 -6.50
CA GLU A 8 4.62 -3.15 -7.22
C GLU A 8 5.74 -2.10 -7.18
N ARG A 9 5.39 -0.83 -7.34
CA ARG A 9 6.36 0.27 -7.23
C ARG A 9 6.95 0.35 -5.83
N SER A 10 6.12 0.21 -4.80
CA SER A 10 6.54 0.31 -3.41
C SER A 10 7.49 -0.84 -3.04
N LEU A 11 7.13 -2.09 -3.37
CA LEU A 11 7.95 -3.27 -3.10
C LEU A 11 9.35 -3.20 -3.75
N ARG A 12 9.50 -2.50 -4.89
CA ARG A 12 10.78 -2.35 -5.57
C ARG A 12 11.71 -1.29 -4.98
N ALA A 13 11.17 -0.29 -4.28
CA ALA A 13 11.90 0.94 -4.01
C ALA A 13 11.79 1.45 -2.57
N VAL A 14 10.89 0.91 -1.76
CA VAL A 14 10.59 1.44 -0.42
C VAL A 14 10.74 0.35 0.63
N TRP A 15 11.61 0.59 1.61
CA TRP A 15 11.64 -0.17 2.85
C TRP A 15 10.76 0.51 3.89
N HIS A 16 9.64 -0.12 4.26
CA HIS A 16 8.66 0.50 5.15
C HIS A 16 9.09 0.43 6.62
N PRO A 17 8.92 1.51 7.40
CA PRO A 17 9.22 1.50 8.82
C PRO A 17 8.25 0.56 9.55
N CYS A 18 8.73 -0.06 10.63
CA CYS A 18 7.90 -0.90 11.51
C CYS A 18 7.11 -2.00 10.76
N THR A 19 7.64 -2.47 9.63
CA THR A 19 6.97 -3.38 8.71
C THR A 19 7.83 -4.61 8.44
N GLN A 20 7.26 -5.81 8.56
CA GLN A 20 7.98 -7.05 8.20
C GLN A 20 7.95 -7.23 6.67
N MET A 21 8.98 -6.71 5.99
CA MET A 21 9.03 -6.69 4.53
C MET A 21 8.96 -8.09 3.90
N LYS A 22 9.47 -9.14 4.56
CA LYS A 22 9.38 -10.53 4.05
C LYS A 22 7.94 -11.04 4.00
N GLN A 23 7.09 -10.60 4.93
CA GLN A 23 5.68 -11.00 4.97
C GLN A 23 4.88 -10.38 3.81
N HIS A 24 5.32 -9.23 3.28
CA HIS A 24 4.65 -8.54 2.18
C HIS A 24 4.83 -9.19 0.80
N GLU A 25 5.56 -10.32 0.73
CA GLU A 25 5.51 -11.22 -0.42
C GLU A 25 4.17 -11.99 -0.50
N ILE A 26 3.44 -12.10 0.62
CA ILE A 26 2.19 -12.88 0.74
C ILE A 26 1.01 -11.97 1.13
N VAL A 27 1.24 -11.03 2.05
CA VAL A 27 0.21 -10.08 2.51
C VAL A 27 0.45 -8.74 1.83
N PRO A 28 -0.38 -8.28 0.88
CA PRO A 28 -0.11 -7.04 0.17
C PRO A 28 -0.20 -5.81 1.08
N LEU A 29 0.64 -4.79 0.82
CA LEU A 29 0.48 -3.45 1.39
C LEU A 29 -0.81 -2.81 0.87
N ILE A 30 -1.36 -1.86 1.64
CA ILE A 30 -2.56 -1.13 1.26
C ILE A 30 -2.17 0.31 0.90
N PRO A 31 -2.24 0.71 -0.38
CA PRO A 31 -2.03 2.09 -0.77
C PRO A 31 -3.26 2.94 -0.39
N ILE A 32 -3.01 4.15 0.12
CA ILE A 32 -4.07 5.09 0.51
C ILE A 32 -4.13 6.21 -0.54
N ALA A 33 -5.30 6.45 -1.12
CA ALA A 33 -5.53 7.52 -2.10
C ALA A 33 -5.98 8.83 -1.43
N ARG A 34 -6.91 8.75 -0.47
CA ARG A 34 -7.45 9.90 0.27
C ARG A 34 -8.05 9.48 1.62
N GLY A 35 -8.34 10.47 2.47
CA GLY A 35 -9.13 10.30 3.69
C GLY A 35 -10.37 11.20 3.70
N GLU A 36 -11.42 10.77 4.39
CA GLU A 36 -12.65 11.54 4.64
C GLU A 36 -13.16 11.26 6.05
N GLY A 37 -13.10 12.25 6.94
CA GLY A 37 -13.37 12.04 8.36
C GLY A 37 -12.43 10.98 8.95
N ALA A 38 -13.00 9.92 9.53
CA ALA A 38 -12.25 8.79 10.09
C ALA A 38 -11.95 7.67 9.08
N TRP A 39 -12.37 7.83 7.82
CA TRP A 39 -12.25 6.79 6.79
C TRP A 39 -11.07 7.06 5.86
N LEU A 40 -10.48 5.98 5.37
CA LEU A 40 -9.45 5.97 4.34
C LEU A 40 -9.97 5.21 3.13
N TYR A 41 -9.61 5.70 1.94
CA TYR A 41 -10.02 5.13 0.66
C TYR A 41 -8.77 4.79 -0.13
N ASP A 42 -8.78 3.62 -0.77
CA ASP A 42 -7.74 3.23 -1.70
C ASP A 42 -8.09 3.70 -3.12
N PHE A 43 -7.42 3.16 -4.14
CA PHE A 43 -7.64 3.57 -5.53
C PHE A 43 -8.79 2.83 -6.23
N ASP A 44 -9.39 1.82 -5.59
CA ASP A 44 -10.52 1.05 -6.11
C ASP A 44 -11.87 1.52 -5.53
N GLY A 45 -11.88 2.27 -4.42
CA GLY A 45 -13.05 2.99 -3.87
C GLY A 45 -13.33 2.67 -2.41
#